data_AF-A0A2K8TAW6-F1
#
_entry.id   AF-A0A2K8TAW6-F1
#
_cell.length_a   1.000
_cell.length_b   1.000
_cell.length_c   1.000
_cell.angle_alpha   90.00
_cell.angle_beta   90.00
_cell.angle_gamma   90.00
#
_symmetry.space_group_name_H-M   'P 1'
#
loop_
_entity.id
_entity.type
_entity.pdbx_description
1 polymer ?
#
loop_
_entity_poly.entity_id
_entity_poly.type
_entity_poly.pdbx_seq_one_letter_code
_entity_poly.pdbx_strand_id
1 'polypeptide(L)'
;MSNSTIEELKTEQTNPEQAEVEQADAEQRTSEQLHSLESNITINIPRLVIVTGDKGGVGKSTFARALLQTYLDTQQEFIAFDADTSNPQIRRFYGSQCDVEPFDIFNRGKADAFLDTLRSFISPPLKPGQQIPDQGKFLFLLELPSQSIQHFRLLEKEMGFLKILENDLHAKATMIAVINRTKDSVNQLLQMHSFCNEKVDYVVTKNLFFGDPDAFERYDNSSKVKELKEKGVKLPEIYMPDLIAHAYDYLDENNYTFAQGIAQNDKLSVRGRVSRWMENFKDSITPVKDLLGLKDVSLS
;
A
#
# COMPACT_ATOMS: atom_id res chain seq x y z
N MET A 1 67.28 57.66 -20.34
CA MET A 1 67.53 57.32 -21.75
C MET A 1 67.84 55.83 -21.80
N SER A 2 67.10 55.07 -22.63
CA SER A 2 67.41 53.75 -23.24
C SER A 2 67.98 52.63 -22.34
N ASN A 3 67.46 51.41 -22.26
CA ASN A 3 66.62 50.65 -23.19
C ASN A 3 65.89 49.52 -22.44
N SER A 4 64.75 49.15 -23.00
CA SER A 4 63.86 48.04 -22.69
C SER A 4 64.52 46.67 -22.63
N THR A 5 64.09 45.83 -21.69
CA THR A 5 64.11 44.37 -21.83
C THR A 5 62.68 43.88 -21.63
N ILE A 6 62.15 43.28 -22.70
CA ILE A 6 60.84 42.66 -22.78
C ILE A 6 60.97 41.28 -22.13
N GLU A 7 60.25 41.03 -21.04
CA GLU A 7 60.01 39.66 -20.56
C GLU A 7 58.92 39.04 -21.44
N GLU A 8 59.30 38.02 -22.22
CA GLU A 8 58.39 37.18 -22.98
C GLU A 8 57.47 36.42 -22.03
N LEU A 9 56.17 36.73 -22.09
CA LEU A 9 55.10 35.85 -21.62
C LEU A 9 55.20 34.53 -22.39
N LYS A 10 55.74 33.49 -21.76
CA LYS A 10 55.52 32.11 -22.21
C LYS A 10 54.04 31.80 -22.05
N THR A 11 53.30 31.86 -23.14
CA THR A 11 52.00 31.21 -23.24
C THR A 11 52.24 29.71 -23.11
N GLU A 12 51.88 29.12 -21.97
CA GLU A 12 51.64 27.69 -21.87
C GLU A 12 50.52 27.36 -22.86
N GLN A 13 50.91 26.97 -24.07
CA GLN A 13 50.00 26.34 -25.02
C GLN A 13 49.63 24.99 -24.42
N THR A 14 48.49 24.92 -23.77
CA THR A 14 47.83 23.65 -23.44
C THR A 14 47.70 22.87 -24.74
N ASN A 15 48.38 21.72 -24.82
CA ASN A 15 48.40 20.88 -26.00
C ASN A 15 46.94 20.51 -26.35
N PRO A 16 46.44 20.79 -27.57
CA PRO A 16 45.03 20.54 -27.92
C PRO A 16 44.61 19.08 -27.70
N GLU A 17 45.52 18.12 -27.85
CA GLU A 17 45.27 16.71 -27.51
C GLU A 17 45.02 16.48 -26.00
N GLN A 18 45.69 17.23 -25.12
CA GLN A 18 45.47 17.10 -23.67
C GLN A 18 44.15 17.74 -23.24
N ALA A 19 43.76 18.84 -23.88
CA ALA A 19 42.47 19.50 -23.62
C ALA A 19 41.29 18.63 -24.09
N GLU A 20 41.40 17.97 -25.24
CA GLU A 20 40.37 17.04 -25.73
C GLU A 20 40.22 15.79 -24.84
N VAL A 21 41.33 15.25 -24.34
CA VAL A 21 41.30 14.09 -23.42
C VAL A 21 40.72 14.47 -22.06
N GLU A 22 41.07 15.63 -21.49
CA GLU A 22 40.48 16.10 -20.23
C GLU A 22 38.98 16.41 -20.36
N GLN A 23 38.55 16.93 -21.51
CA GLN A 23 37.15 17.22 -21.77
C GLN A 23 36.33 15.93 -21.96
N ALA A 24 36.88 14.93 -22.65
CA ALA A 24 36.27 13.60 -22.78
C ALA A 24 36.16 12.87 -21.43
N ASP A 25 37.20 12.92 -20.59
CA ASP A 25 37.20 12.35 -19.24
C ASP A 25 36.18 13.06 -18.32
N ALA A 26 36.01 14.38 -18.46
CA ALA A 26 35.03 15.15 -17.70
C ALA A 26 33.59 14.80 -18.13
N GLU A 27 33.33 14.68 -19.43
CA GLU A 27 32.02 14.25 -19.95
C GLU A 27 31.69 12.83 -19.53
N GLN A 28 32.69 11.93 -19.55
CA GLN A 28 32.52 10.53 -19.15
C GLN A 28 32.24 10.43 -17.64
N ARG A 29 32.98 11.15 -16.78
CA ARG A 29 32.70 11.21 -15.33
C ARG A 29 31.34 11.83 -15.01
N THR A 30 30.90 12.82 -15.79
CA THR A 30 29.57 13.44 -15.61
C THR A 30 28.47 12.47 -16.02
N SER A 31 28.67 11.70 -17.10
CA SER A 31 27.74 10.66 -17.55
C SER A 31 27.66 9.49 -16.57
N GLU A 32 28.80 9.06 -16.00
CA GLU A 32 28.85 8.01 -14.96
C GLU A 32 28.22 8.49 -13.65
N GLN A 33 28.42 9.75 -13.27
CA GLN A 33 27.72 10.35 -12.13
C GLN A 33 26.22 10.44 -12.36
N LEU A 34 25.76 10.87 -13.54
CA LEU A 34 24.34 10.90 -13.92
C LEU A 34 23.73 9.49 -13.91
N HIS A 35 24.44 8.49 -14.44
CA HIS A 35 23.96 7.10 -14.41
C HIS A 35 23.97 6.49 -13.00
N SER A 36 24.91 6.90 -12.14
CA SER A 36 24.93 6.54 -10.70
C SER A 36 23.83 7.22 -9.88
N LEU A 37 23.39 8.40 -10.31
CA LEU A 37 22.26 9.15 -9.74
C LEU A 37 20.93 8.54 -10.20
N GLU A 38 20.80 8.14 -11.47
CA GLU A 38 19.62 7.46 -12.04
C GLU A 38 19.45 6.04 -11.49
N SER A 39 20.53 5.30 -11.24
CA SER A 39 20.48 3.92 -10.74
C SER A 39 20.12 3.79 -9.25
N ASN A 40 20.07 4.91 -8.51
CA ASN A 40 19.70 4.93 -7.08
C ASN A 40 18.39 5.67 -6.78
N ILE A 41 17.62 6.08 -7.80
CA ILE A 41 16.24 6.53 -7.57
C ILE A 41 15.39 5.28 -7.41
N THR A 42 15.15 4.84 -6.18
CA THR A 42 14.05 3.91 -5.89
C THR A 42 12.75 4.64 -6.22
N ILE A 43 12.29 4.50 -7.46
CA ILE A 43 10.97 5.01 -7.86
C ILE A 43 9.95 4.25 -7.03
N ASN A 44 9.35 4.93 -6.05
CA ASN A 44 8.29 4.35 -5.25
C ASN A 44 7.05 4.30 -6.15
N ILE A 45 6.71 3.11 -6.62
CA ILE A 45 5.53 2.91 -7.47
C ILE A 45 4.30 3.06 -6.57
N PRO A 46 3.36 3.99 -6.85
CA PRO A 46 2.18 4.13 -6.01
C PRO A 46 1.44 2.80 -5.88
N ARG A 47 0.99 2.47 -4.67
CA ARG A 47 0.28 1.22 -4.40
C ARG A 47 -1.05 1.46 -3.70
N LEU A 48 -2.11 0.91 -4.28
CA LEU A 48 -3.44 0.84 -3.71
C LEU A 48 -3.69 -0.56 -3.11
N VAL A 49 -3.68 -0.63 -1.78
CA VAL A 49 -3.99 -1.86 -1.03
C VAL A 49 -5.48 -1.89 -0.74
N ILE A 50 -6.19 -2.84 -1.34
CA ILE A 50 -7.65 -2.97 -1.27
C ILE A 50 -8.00 -4.14 -0.36
N VAL A 51 -8.59 -3.85 0.80
CA VAL A 51 -9.07 -4.85 1.75
C VAL A 51 -10.50 -5.24 1.38
N THR A 52 -10.70 -6.53 1.07
CA THR A 52 -11.97 -7.06 0.59
C THR A 52 -12.33 -8.40 1.25
N GLY A 53 -13.59 -8.79 1.08
CA GLY A 53 -14.26 -9.85 1.84
C GLY A 53 -15.76 -9.57 1.85
N ASP A 54 -16.45 -10.03 0.82
CA ASP A 54 -17.80 -9.60 0.46
C ASP A 54 -18.87 -10.11 1.45
N LYS A 55 -18.52 -11.06 2.34
CA LYS A 55 -19.35 -11.46 3.49
C LYS A 55 -19.13 -10.53 4.69
N GLY A 56 -20.23 -10.12 5.33
CA GLY A 56 -20.18 -9.37 6.60
C GLY A 56 -19.49 -10.17 7.72
N GLY A 57 -18.72 -9.49 8.57
CA GLY A 57 -18.11 -10.10 9.76
C GLY A 57 -16.88 -10.97 9.53
N VAL A 58 -16.29 -11.02 8.32
CA VAL A 58 -15.05 -11.80 8.08
C VAL A 58 -13.79 -11.21 8.71
N GLY A 59 -13.84 -9.96 9.19
CA GLY A 59 -12.71 -9.26 9.84
C GLY A 59 -11.95 -8.27 8.95
N LYS A 60 -12.57 -7.77 7.86
CA LYS A 60 -11.97 -6.76 6.96
C LYS A 60 -11.47 -5.53 7.71
N SER A 61 -12.35 -4.89 8.48
CA SER A 61 -12.05 -3.64 9.16
C SER A 61 -10.99 -3.85 10.25
N THR A 62 -10.97 -5.02 10.91
CA THR A 62 -9.90 -5.39 11.86
C THR A 62 -8.55 -5.47 11.15
N PHE A 63 -8.48 -6.13 10.00
CA PHE A 63 -7.27 -6.21 9.19
C PHE A 63 -6.82 -4.82 8.72
N ALA A 64 -7.75 -4.04 8.16
CA ALA A 64 -7.47 -2.68 7.68
C ALA A 64 -6.93 -1.79 8.80
N ARG A 65 -7.56 -1.78 9.98
CA ARG A 65 -7.09 -1.06 11.17
C ARG A 65 -5.68 -1.47 11.59
N ALA A 66 -5.36 -2.76 11.53
CA ALA A 66 -4.05 -3.27 11.93
C ALA A 66 -2.95 -2.89 10.92
N LEU A 67 -3.30 -2.89 9.63
CA LEU A 67 -2.42 -2.43 8.57
C LEU A 67 -2.17 -0.91 8.66
N LEU A 68 -3.21 -0.11 8.92
CA LEU A 68 -3.09 1.33 9.18
C LEU A 68 -2.23 1.61 10.41
N GLN A 69 -2.41 0.86 11.51
CA GLN A 69 -1.53 0.97 12.66
C GLN A 69 -0.09 0.67 12.29
N THR A 70 0.14 -0.35 11.46
CA THR A 70 1.49 -0.69 10.99
C THR A 70 2.08 0.45 10.17
N TYR A 71 1.31 1.09 9.29
CA TYR A 71 1.77 2.25 8.53
C TYR A 71 2.14 3.42 9.44
N LEU A 72 1.33 3.71 10.47
CA LEU A 72 1.62 4.74 11.47
C LEU A 72 2.88 4.41 12.28
N ASP A 73 2.99 3.19 12.79
CA ASP A 73 4.12 2.73 13.61
C ASP A 73 5.43 2.77 12.82
N THR A 74 5.36 2.61 11.50
CA THR A 74 6.51 2.62 10.59
C THR A 74 6.65 3.95 9.83
N GLN A 75 5.93 4.99 10.27
CA GLN A 75 6.00 6.36 9.76
C GLN A 75 5.81 6.48 8.24
N GLN A 76 4.98 5.62 7.66
CA GLN A 76 4.64 5.70 6.25
C GLN A 76 3.68 6.87 5.99
N GLU A 77 3.89 7.58 4.89
CA GLU A 77 2.90 8.52 4.39
C GLU A 77 1.87 7.78 3.53
N PHE A 78 0.62 7.77 3.98
CA PHE A 78 -0.47 7.09 3.28
C PHE A 78 -1.77 7.87 3.35
N ILE A 79 -2.71 7.54 2.47
CA ILE A 79 -4.11 7.97 2.55
C ILE A 79 -5.01 6.74 2.69
N ALA A 80 -5.95 6.77 3.62
CA ALA A 80 -6.95 5.72 3.75
C ALA A 80 -8.28 6.14 3.10
N PHE A 81 -8.97 5.18 2.51
CA PHE A 81 -10.32 5.30 2.00
C PHE A 81 -11.23 4.32 2.72
N ASP A 82 -12.29 4.83 3.32
CA ASP A 82 -13.30 4.04 4.01
C ASP A 82 -14.55 3.98 3.13
N ALA A 83 -14.78 2.83 2.49
CA ALA A 83 -15.94 2.65 1.63
C ALA A 83 -17.18 2.08 2.31
N ASP A 84 -17.09 1.73 3.60
CA ASP A 84 -18.27 1.37 4.38
C ASP A 84 -18.91 2.62 4.97
N THR A 85 -19.67 3.34 4.14
CA THR A 85 -20.38 4.56 4.57
C THR A 85 -21.46 4.30 5.61
N SER A 86 -21.88 3.04 5.79
CA SER A 86 -22.88 2.65 6.79
C SER A 86 -22.26 2.44 8.17
N ASN A 87 -21.05 1.90 8.21
CA ASN A 87 -20.32 1.58 9.44
C ASN A 87 -18.82 1.88 9.23
N PRO A 88 -18.40 3.16 9.14
CA PRO A 88 -17.05 3.53 8.74
C PRO A 88 -16.04 3.28 9.86
N GLN A 89 -15.55 2.05 9.94
CA GLN A 89 -14.69 1.55 11.00
C GLN A 89 -13.28 2.13 10.92
N ILE A 90 -12.76 2.44 9.73
CA ILE A 90 -11.47 3.13 9.66
C ILE A 90 -11.65 4.54 10.21
N ARG A 91 -12.64 5.28 9.72
CA ARG A 91 -12.86 6.66 10.16
C ARG A 91 -13.17 6.77 11.65
N ARG A 92 -13.99 5.85 12.19
CA ARG A 92 -14.37 5.82 13.62
C ARG A 92 -13.16 5.69 14.54
N PHE A 93 -12.18 4.85 14.18
CA PHE A 93 -11.06 4.52 15.06
C PHE A 93 -9.78 5.30 14.76
N TYR A 94 -9.52 5.64 13.50
CA TYR A 94 -8.27 6.23 13.02
C TYR A 94 -8.42 7.64 12.43
N GLY A 95 -9.64 8.17 12.32
CA GLY A 95 -9.88 9.48 11.68
C GLY A 95 -9.28 10.69 12.39
N SER A 96 -8.75 10.53 13.61
CA SER A 96 -7.98 11.58 14.31
C SER A 96 -6.47 11.38 14.24
N GLN A 97 -6.02 10.28 13.62
CA GLN A 97 -4.64 9.82 13.59
C GLN A 97 -4.06 9.81 12.17
N CYS A 98 -4.91 9.72 11.15
CA CYS A 98 -4.51 9.81 9.74
C CYS A 98 -5.64 10.38 8.87
N ASP A 99 -5.31 10.74 7.63
CA ASP A 99 -6.28 11.16 6.64
C ASP A 99 -7.13 9.96 6.18
N VAL A 100 -8.45 10.09 6.31
CA VAL A 100 -9.44 9.07 5.93
C VAL A 100 -10.51 9.71 5.06
N GLU A 101 -10.49 9.39 3.78
CA GLU A 101 -11.46 9.86 2.80
C GLU A 101 -12.65 8.89 2.68
N PRO A 102 -13.90 9.36 2.70
CA PRO A 102 -15.04 8.50 2.46
C PRO A 102 -15.14 8.13 0.97
N PHE A 103 -15.46 6.87 0.66
CA PHE A 103 -15.68 6.43 -0.72
C PHE A 103 -16.96 5.60 -0.86
N ASP A 104 -18.00 6.14 -1.49
CA ASP A 104 -19.24 5.39 -1.68
C ASP A 104 -19.23 4.61 -3.01
N ILE A 105 -18.78 3.35 -2.93
CA ILE A 105 -18.71 2.45 -4.09
C ILE A 105 -20.08 2.07 -4.68
N PHE A 106 -21.17 2.26 -3.93
CA PHE A 106 -22.52 1.92 -4.39
C PHE A 106 -23.10 2.99 -5.32
N ASN A 107 -22.51 4.19 -5.34
CA ASN A 107 -22.92 5.28 -6.21
C ASN A 107 -21.91 5.45 -7.36
N ARG A 108 -22.36 5.17 -8.60
CA ARG A 108 -21.53 5.23 -9.81
C ARG A 108 -20.72 6.53 -9.94
N GLY A 109 -21.35 7.69 -9.80
CA GLY A 109 -20.66 8.98 -9.97
C GLY A 109 -19.64 9.28 -8.87
N LYS A 110 -19.79 8.69 -7.68
CA LYS A 110 -18.79 8.82 -6.61
C LYS A 110 -17.59 7.90 -6.81
N ALA A 111 -17.73 6.80 -7.56
CA ALA A 111 -16.61 5.97 -7.97
C ALA A 111 -15.72 6.65 -9.01
N ASP A 112 -16.29 7.47 -9.89
CA ASP A 112 -15.52 8.32 -10.79
C ASP A 112 -14.70 9.36 -10.00
N ALA A 113 -15.35 10.05 -9.05
CA ALA A 113 -14.69 11.02 -8.17
C ALA A 113 -13.55 10.40 -7.33
N PHE A 114 -13.65 9.10 -7.00
CA PHE A 114 -12.58 8.39 -6.29
C PHE A 114 -11.29 8.32 -7.12
N LEU A 115 -11.38 8.03 -8.42
CA LEU A 115 -10.22 8.00 -9.31
C LEU A 115 -9.56 9.39 -9.43
N ASP A 116 -10.36 10.44 -9.60
CA ASP A 116 -9.85 11.82 -9.65
C ASP A 116 -9.17 12.23 -8.34
N THR A 117 -9.76 11.82 -7.21
CA THR A 117 -9.19 12.04 -5.87
C THR A 117 -7.86 11.31 -5.73
N LEU A 118 -7.79 10.03 -6.11
CA LEU A 118 -6.56 9.25 -6.10
C LEU A 118 -5.47 9.88 -6.97
N ARG A 119 -5.82 10.32 -8.19
CA ARG A 119 -4.92 11.05 -9.10
C ARG A 119 -4.40 12.33 -8.46
N SER A 120 -5.23 13.07 -7.73
CA SER A 120 -4.84 14.31 -7.06
C SER A 120 -3.84 14.08 -5.92
N PHE A 121 -3.91 12.92 -5.24
CA PHE A 121 -2.92 12.57 -4.23
C PHE A 121 -1.62 12.05 -4.82
N ILE A 122 -1.69 11.24 -5.89
CA ILE A 122 -0.49 10.71 -6.57
C ILE A 122 0.27 11.85 -7.26
N SER A 123 -0.46 12.74 -7.93
CA SER A 123 0.09 13.86 -8.70
C SER A 123 -0.61 15.16 -8.32
N PRO A 124 -0.25 15.78 -7.17
CA PRO A 124 -0.87 17.01 -6.69
C PRO A 124 -0.81 18.12 -7.74
N PRO A 125 -1.92 18.83 -8.00
CA PRO A 125 -1.90 19.98 -8.88
C PRO A 125 -1.08 21.12 -8.25
N LEU A 126 -0.50 21.97 -9.09
CA LEU A 126 0.19 23.16 -8.64
C LEU A 126 -0.80 24.12 -7.97
N LYS A 127 -0.56 24.48 -6.71
CA LYS A 127 -1.42 25.45 -6.01
C LYS A 127 -1.07 26.87 -6.43
N PRO A 128 -2.02 27.83 -6.40
CA PRO A 128 -1.72 29.23 -6.69
C PRO A 128 -0.55 29.76 -5.85
N GLY A 129 0.48 30.27 -6.50
CA GLY A 129 1.68 30.80 -5.85
C GLY A 129 2.79 29.76 -5.59
N GLN A 130 2.57 28.47 -5.87
CA GLN A 130 3.63 27.46 -5.89
C GLN A 130 4.31 27.38 -7.27
N GLN A 131 5.61 27.13 -7.29
CA GLN A 131 6.38 26.85 -8.53
C GLN A 131 6.58 25.35 -8.77
N ILE A 132 6.57 24.56 -7.69
CA ILE A 132 6.75 23.11 -7.69
C ILE A 132 5.53 22.51 -6.97
N PRO A 133 4.89 21.47 -7.50
CA PRO A 133 3.79 20.80 -6.81
C PRO A 133 4.27 20.14 -5.51
N ASP A 134 3.35 19.95 -4.57
CA ASP A 134 3.64 19.17 -3.37
C ASP A 134 4.06 17.73 -3.75
N GLN A 135 4.82 17.09 -2.86
CA GLN A 135 5.18 15.68 -3.04
C GLN A 135 3.92 14.80 -3.06
N GLY A 136 3.83 13.95 -4.07
CA GLY A 136 2.76 12.97 -4.22
C GLY A 136 2.77 11.89 -3.13
N LYS A 137 1.62 11.29 -2.90
CA LYS A 137 1.46 10.12 -2.03
C LYS A 137 1.58 8.84 -2.84
N PHE A 138 2.22 7.84 -2.24
CA PHE A 138 2.54 6.57 -2.91
C PHE A 138 1.91 5.35 -2.24
N LEU A 139 1.23 5.53 -1.11
CA LEU A 139 0.58 4.43 -0.39
C LEU A 139 -0.87 4.77 -0.09
N PHE A 140 -1.76 3.90 -0.51
CA PHE A 140 -3.20 4.06 -0.35
C PHE A 140 -3.78 2.78 0.21
N LEU A 141 -4.70 2.90 1.15
CA LEU A 141 -5.50 1.78 1.66
C LEU A 141 -6.96 2.03 1.38
N LEU A 142 -7.64 1.07 0.78
CA LEU A 142 -9.08 1.10 0.55
C LEU A 142 -9.74 -0.08 1.24
N GLU A 143 -10.60 0.15 2.23
CA GLU A 143 -11.51 -0.90 2.71
C GLU A 143 -12.80 -0.87 1.90
N LEU A 144 -13.16 -2.01 1.29
CA LEU A 144 -14.46 -2.20 0.65
C LEU A 144 -15.50 -2.75 1.64
N PRO A 145 -16.77 -2.30 1.59
CA PRO A 145 -17.84 -2.84 2.42
C PRO A 145 -18.22 -4.26 1.98
N SER A 146 -19.00 -4.97 2.80
CA SER A 146 -19.63 -6.22 2.35
C SER A 146 -20.59 -5.96 1.18
N GLN A 147 -20.82 -6.98 0.33
CA GLN A 147 -21.71 -6.91 -0.83
C GLN A 147 -21.30 -5.87 -1.90
N SER A 148 -20.02 -5.47 -1.93
CA SER A 148 -19.46 -4.50 -2.86
C SER A 148 -18.77 -5.12 -4.07
N ILE A 149 -18.51 -6.43 -4.08
CA ILE A 149 -17.70 -7.06 -5.14
C ILE A 149 -18.32 -6.88 -6.54
N GLN A 150 -19.66 -6.89 -6.65
CA GLN A 150 -20.33 -6.61 -7.93
C GLN A 150 -20.19 -5.15 -8.35
N HIS A 151 -20.20 -4.22 -7.41
CA HIS A 151 -20.02 -2.80 -7.69
C HIS A 151 -18.58 -2.51 -8.13
N PHE A 152 -17.59 -3.14 -7.46
CA PHE A 152 -16.19 -3.07 -7.90
C PHE A 152 -15.99 -3.71 -9.29
N ARG A 153 -16.65 -4.83 -9.57
CA ARG A 153 -16.66 -5.43 -10.92
C ARG A 153 -17.27 -4.50 -11.97
N LEU A 154 -18.35 -3.79 -11.64
CA LEU A 154 -18.97 -2.82 -12.53
C LEU A 154 -18.04 -1.63 -12.78
N LEU A 155 -17.39 -1.11 -11.74
CA LEU A 155 -16.36 -0.07 -11.86
C LEU A 155 -15.26 -0.50 -12.82
N GLU A 156 -14.70 -1.70 -12.64
CA GLU A 156 -13.69 -2.23 -13.55
C GLU A 156 -14.22 -2.44 -14.98
N LYS A 157 -15.45 -2.95 -15.13
CA LYS A 157 -16.03 -3.22 -16.45
C LYS A 157 -16.37 -1.95 -17.25
N GLU A 158 -16.87 -0.91 -16.59
CA GLU A 158 -17.37 0.30 -17.24
C GLU A 158 -16.26 1.34 -17.44
N MET A 159 -15.38 1.50 -16.46
CA MET A 159 -14.30 2.49 -16.47
C MET A 159 -12.97 1.89 -16.94
N GLY A 160 -12.74 0.59 -16.73
CA GLY A 160 -11.39 0.03 -16.82
C GLY A 160 -10.48 0.56 -15.71
N PHE A 161 -11.02 0.73 -14.50
CA PHE A 161 -10.34 1.34 -13.35
C PHE A 161 -8.92 0.81 -13.13
N LEU A 162 -8.71 -0.50 -13.13
CA LEU A 162 -7.39 -1.10 -12.92
C LEU A 162 -6.42 -0.78 -14.07
N LYS A 163 -6.93 -0.68 -15.30
CA LYS A 163 -6.14 -0.30 -16.47
C LYS A 163 -5.69 1.17 -16.38
N ILE A 164 -6.56 2.06 -15.91
CA ILE A 164 -6.22 3.47 -15.69
C ILE A 164 -5.19 3.60 -14.56
N LEU A 165 -5.40 2.86 -13.46
CA LEU A 165 -4.47 2.81 -12.35
C LEU A 165 -3.05 2.45 -12.81
N GLU A 166 -2.93 1.42 -13.67
CA GLU A 166 -1.64 0.97 -14.21
C GLU A 166 -1.04 1.93 -15.25
N ASN A 167 -1.83 2.34 -16.27
CA ASN A 167 -1.28 3.04 -17.43
C ASN A 167 -1.17 4.55 -17.24
N ASP A 168 -2.12 5.15 -16.54
CA ASP A 168 -2.22 6.61 -16.42
C ASP A 168 -1.71 7.11 -15.06
N LEU A 169 -1.84 6.30 -14.00
CA LEU A 169 -1.35 6.63 -12.66
C LEU A 169 -0.06 5.89 -12.29
N HIS A 170 0.44 4.99 -13.15
CA HIS A 170 1.62 4.16 -12.92
C HIS A 170 1.61 3.47 -11.56
N ALA A 171 0.43 3.07 -11.11
CA ALA A 171 0.18 2.54 -9.79
C ALA A 171 -0.18 1.05 -9.84
N LYS A 172 0.15 0.31 -8.78
CA LYS A 172 -0.20 -1.10 -8.61
C LYS A 172 -1.33 -1.25 -7.60
N ALA A 173 -2.14 -2.28 -7.77
CA ALA A 173 -3.15 -2.67 -6.79
C ALA A 173 -2.82 -4.01 -6.14
N THR A 174 -3.12 -4.13 -4.85
CA THR A 174 -3.07 -5.39 -4.12
C THR A 174 -4.42 -5.68 -3.48
N MET A 175 -5.01 -6.83 -3.81
CA MET A 175 -6.24 -7.31 -3.22
C MET A 175 -5.94 -8.17 -2.00
N ILE A 176 -6.32 -7.70 -0.82
CA ILE A 176 -6.31 -8.48 0.42
C ILE A 176 -7.66 -9.16 0.59
N ALA A 177 -7.72 -10.46 0.30
CA ALA A 177 -8.90 -11.27 0.51
C ALA A 177 -8.93 -11.79 1.95
N VAL A 178 -9.69 -11.13 2.82
CA VAL A 178 -9.92 -11.61 4.19
C VAL A 178 -10.98 -12.69 4.18
N ILE A 179 -10.60 -13.91 4.60
CA ILE A 179 -11.46 -15.08 4.54
C ILE A 179 -11.76 -15.64 5.93
N ASN A 180 -12.94 -16.24 6.06
CA ASN A 180 -13.29 -17.13 7.15
C ASN A 180 -13.37 -18.59 6.64
N ARG A 181 -13.88 -19.50 7.47
CA ARG A 181 -14.00 -20.93 7.16
C ARG A 181 -15.04 -21.29 6.09
N THR A 182 -15.85 -20.34 5.63
CA THR A 182 -17.06 -20.63 4.83
C THR A 182 -16.75 -20.73 3.33
N LYS A 183 -17.58 -21.50 2.60
CA LYS A 183 -17.51 -21.62 1.14
C LYS A 183 -17.66 -20.26 0.44
N ASP A 184 -18.46 -19.35 1.00
CA ASP A 184 -18.71 -18.03 0.41
C ASP A 184 -17.41 -17.21 0.28
N SER A 185 -16.55 -17.22 1.30
CA SER A 185 -15.26 -16.51 1.24
C SER A 185 -14.37 -17.03 0.12
N VAL A 186 -14.36 -18.34 -0.12
CA VAL A 186 -13.62 -18.95 -1.24
C VAL A 186 -14.22 -18.55 -2.58
N ASN A 187 -15.55 -18.60 -2.71
CA ASN A 187 -16.24 -18.20 -3.94
C ASN A 187 -15.98 -16.72 -4.27
N GLN A 188 -15.93 -15.85 -3.26
CA GLN A 188 -15.68 -14.41 -3.44
C GLN A 188 -14.25 -14.14 -3.93
N LEU A 189 -13.25 -14.84 -3.37
CA LEU A 189 -11.87 -14.78 -3.89
C LEU A 189 -11.82 -15.18 -5.37
N LEU A 190 -12.44 -16.31 -5.71
CA LEU A 190 -12.47 -16.80 -7.10
C LEU A 190 -13.23 -15.86 -8.04
N GLN A 191 -14.32 -15.26 -7.56
CA GLN A 191 -15.07 -14.27 -8.31
C GLN A 191 -14.24 -13.01 -8.56
N MET A 192 -13.56 -12.49 -7.54
CA MET A 192 -12.66 -11.35 -7.68
C MET A 192 -11.56 -11.63 -8.70
N HIS A 193 -10.88 -12.77 -8.57
CA HIS A 193 -9.85 -13.18 -9.50
C HIS A 193 -10.37 -13.28 -10.94
N SER A 194 -11.63 -13.70 -11.15
CA SER A 194 -12.20 -13.86 -12.50
C SER A 194 -12.30 -12.58 -13.33
N PHE A 195 -12.27 -11.39 -12.70
CA PHE A 195 -12.33 -10.11 -13.41
C PHE A 195 -11.14 -9.18 -13.13
N CYS A 196 -10.46 -9.33 -11.99
CA CYS A 196 -9.21 -8.62 -11.69
C CYS A 196 -7.97 -9.28 -12.30
N ASN A 197 -8.03 -10.60 -12.53
CA ASN A 197 -6.98 -11.42 -13.15
C ASN A 197 -5.55 -10.99 -12.76
N GLU A 198 -4.63 -10.91 -13.72
CA GLU A 198 -3.24 -10.49 -13.51
C GLU A 198 -3.04 -8.97 -13.32
N LYS A 199 -4.11 -8.16 -13.36
CA LYS A 199 -4.02 -6.69 -13.19
C LYS A 199 -3.74 -6.27 -11.74
N VAL A 200 -3.86 -7.19 -10.79
CA VAL A 200 -3.63 -6.94 -9.35
C VAL A 200 -2.78 -8.03 -8.74
N ASP A 201 -2.03 -7.66 -7.70
CA ASP A 201 -1.44 -8.62 -6.77
C ASP A 201 -2.51 -9.14 -5.80
N TYR A 202 -2.33 -10.34 -5.24
CA TYR A 202 -3.26 -10.93 -4.28
C TYR A 202 -2.54 -11.30 -2.98
N VAL A 203 -3.25 -11.19 -1.87
CA VAL A 203 -2.89 -11.78 -0.57
C VAL A 203 -4.15 -12.39 0.03
N VAL A 204 -4.05 -13.63 0.52
CA VAL A 204 -5.15 -14.30 1.22
C VAL A 204 -4.90 -14.22 2.72
N THR A 205 -5.80 -13.59 3.45
CA THR A 205 -5.73 -13.46 4.91
C THR A 205 -6.70 -14.43 5.58
N LYS A 206 -6.17 -15.48 6.21
CA LYS A 206 -6.94 -16.39 7.07
C LYS A 206 -7.14 -15.74 8.44
N ASN A 207 -8.38 -15.41 8.78
CA ASN A 207 -8.69 -14.80 10.07
C ASN A 207 -8.85 -15.85 11.18
N LEU A 208 -7.83 -15.99 12.04
CA LEU A 208 -7.76 -17.03 13.07
C LEU A 208 -8.78 -16.87 14.21
N PHE A 209 -9.53 -15.78 14.29
CA PHE A 209 -10.77 -15.73 15.09
C PHE A 209 -11.72 -16.87 14.70
N PHE A 210 -11.71 -17.25 13.41
CA PHE A 210 -12.40 -18.43 12.92
C PHE A 210 -11.54 -19.70 13.03
N GLY A 211 -10.78 -19.88 14.10
CA GLY A 211 -10.08 -21.12 14.40
C GLY A 211 -8.70 -21.25 13.76
N ASP A 212 -8.03 -22.34 14.11
CA ASP A 212 -6.65 -22.64 13.72
C ASP A 212 -6.47 -22.74 12.20
N PRO A 213 -5.22 -22.62 11.69
CA PRO A 213 -4.94 -22.68 10.25
C PRO A 213 -5.59 -23.85 9.51
N ASP A 214 -5.62 -25.04 10.13
CA ASP A 214 -6.21 -26.25 9.54
C ASP A 214 -7.73 -26.16 9.39
N ALA A 215 -8.41 -25.26 10.10
CA ALA A 215 -9.85 -25.11 10.02
C ALA A 215 -10.33 -24.44 8.71
N PHE A 216 -9.39 -23.98 7.87
CA PHE A 216 -9.65 -23.35 6.56
C PHE A 216 -9.69 -24.37 5.40
N GLU A 217 -9.98 -25.64 5.69
CA GLU A 217 -10.01 -26.75 4.72
C GLU A 217 -10.78 -26.45 3.43
N ARG A 218 -11.86 -25.64 3.48
CA ARG A 218 -12.63 -25.29 2.27
C ARG A 218 -11.82 -24.45 1.28
N TYR A 219 -10.93 -23.60 1.78
CA TYR A 219 -9.96 -22.89 0.95
C TYR A 219 -8.84 -23.84 0.52
N ASP A 220 -8.22 -24.55 1.47
CA ASP A 220 -7.05 -25.40 1.23
C ASP A 220 -7.33 -26.55 0.25
N ASN A 221 -8.54 -27.13 0.32
CA ASN A 221 -8.98 -28.22 -0.53
C ASN A 221 -9.79 -27.77 -1.76
N SER A 222 -9.92 -26.47 -2.00
CA SER A 222 -10.64 -25.96 -3.16
C SER A 222 -9.91 -26.32 -4.46
N SER A 223 -10.53 -27.15 -5.30
CA SER A 223 -9.98 -27.53 -6.60
C SER A 223 -9.70 -26.32 -7.49
N LYS A 224 -10.58 -25.31 -7.47
CA LYS A 224 -10.41 -24.08 -8.25
C LYS A 224 -9.23 -23.23 -7.75
N VAL A 225 -9.00 -23.16 -6.43
CA VAL A 225 -7.83 -22.44 -5.89
C VAL A 225 -6.54 -23.16 -6.26
N LYS A 226 -6.53 -24.50 -6.20
CA LYS A 226 -5.39 -25.32 -6.65
C LYS A 226 -5.10 -25.11 -8.14
N GLU A 227 -6.13 -25.12 -8.98
CA GLU A 227 -6.01 -24.84 -10.42
C GLU A 227 -5.40 -23.45 -10.70
N LEU A 228 -5.79 -22.42 -9.93
CA LEU A 228 -5.18 -21.08 -10.06
C LEU A 228 -3.69 -21.11 -9.71
N LYS A 229 -3.32 -21.76 -8.60
CA LYS A 229 -1.91 -21.88 -8.18
C LYS A 229 -1.09 -22.68 -9.20
N GLU A 230 -1.63 -23.76 -9.76
CA GLU A 230 -1.00 -24.55 -10.83
C GLU A 230 -0.79 -23.75 -12.12
N LYS A 231 -1.68 -22.80 -12.42
CA LYS A 231 -1.55 -21.82 -13.52
C LYS A 231 -0.56 -20.69 -13.21
N GLY A 232 0.11 -20.72 -12.07
CA GLY A 232 1.12 -19.73 -11.67
C GLY A 232 0.57 -18.48 -10.97
N VAL A 233 -0.73 -18.45 -10.63
CA VAL A 233 -1.31 -17.34 -9.86
C VAL A 233 -0.73 -17.36 -8.44
N LYS A 234 -0.09 -16.26 -8.04
CA LYS A 234 0.47 -16.10 -6.70
C LYS A 234 -0.64 -15.70 -5.73
N LEU A 235 -0.92 -16.59 -4.77
CA LEU A 235 -1.86 -16.37 -3.67
C LEU A 235 -1.13 -16.60 -2.33
N PRO A 236 -0.18 -15.72 -1.94
CA PRO A 236 0.48 -15.84 -0.66
C PRO A 236 -0.55 -15.77 0.48
N GLU A 237 -0.34 -16.62 1.47
CA GLU A 237 -1.24 -16.77 2.60
C GLU A 237 -0.61 -16.15 3.84
N ILE A 238 -1.41 -15.35 4.55
CA ILE A 238 -1.06 -14.77 5.84
C ILE A 238 -2.17 -15.05 6.85
N TYR A 239 -1.84 -14.90 8.12
CA TYR A 239 -2.74 -15.14 9.24
C TYR A 239 -3.02 -13.86 10.00
N MET A 240 -4.29 -13.48 10.15
CA MET A 240 -4.67 -12.46 11.12
C MET A 240 -4.94 -13.17 12.46
N PRO A 241 -4.18 -12.88 13.53
CA PRO A 241 -4.32 -13.60 14.79
C PRO A 241 -5.70 -13.39 15.42
N ASP A 242 -6.09 -14.28 16.33
CA ASP A 242 -7.30 -14.08 17.15
C ASP A 242 -7.01 -13.08 18.27
N LEU A 243 -7.75 -11.97 18.29
CA LEU A 243 -7.79 -11.06 19.44
C LEU A 243 -8.99 -11.42 20.29
N ILE A 244 -8.73 -11.94 21.49
CA ILE A 244 -9.79 -12.38 22.40
C ILE A 244 -10.85 -11.29 22.63
N ALA A 245 -12.12 -11.70 22.72
CA ALA A 245 -13.28 -10.81 22.80
C ALA A 245 -13.11 -9.69 23.84
N HIS A 246 -12.72 -10.02 25.08
CA HIS A 246 -12.52 -9.03 26.14
C HIS A 246 -11.57 -7.87 25.75
N ALA A 247 -10.50 -8.16 24.99
CA ALA A 247 -9.58 -7.12 24.53
C ALA A 247 -10.17 -6.35 23.34
N TYR A 248 -10.78 -7.07 22.39
CA TYR A 248 -11.41 -6.47 21.22
C TYR A 248 -12.55 -5.51 21.60
N ASP A 249 -13.46 -5.96 22.46
CA ASP A 249 -14.63 -5.21 22.93
C ASP A 249 -14.19 -3.95 23.67
N TYR A 250 -13.14 -4.02 24.49
CA TYR A 250 -12.60 -2.83 25.16
C TYR A 250 -12.07 -1.79 24.17
N LEU A 251 -11.44 -2.20 23.07
CA LEU A 251 -11.04 -1.25 22.03
C LEU A 251 -12.28 -0.66 21.34
N ASP A 252 -13.27 -1.49 21.02
CA ASP A 252 -14.49 -1.05 20.33
C ASP A 252 -15.29 -0.04 21.15
N GLU A 253 -15.58 -0.35 22.42
CA GLU A 253 -16.34 0.50 23.34
C GLU A 253 -15.73 1.89 23.50
N ASN A 254 -14.39 1.99 23.41
CA ASN A 254 -13.66 3.25 23.59
C ASN A 254 -13.22 3.91 22.28
N ASN A 255 -13.55 3.33 21.12
CA ASN A 255 -13.06 3.76 19.80
C ASN A 255 -11.53 3.84 19.71
N TYR A 256 -10.81 2.96 20.42
CA TYR A 256 -9.36 3.01 20.50
C TYR A 256 -8.68 2.38 19.28
N THR A 257 -7.65 3.08 18.78
CA THR A 257 -6.63 2.47 17.94
C THR A 257 -5.90 1.37 18.71
N PHE A 258 -5.21 0.49 17.99
CA PHE A 258 -4.35 -0.52 18.63
C PHE A 258 -3.27 0.14 19.49
N ALA A 259 -2.65 1.24 19.03
CA ALA A 259 -1.68 1.99 19.84
C ALA A 259 -2.29 2.58 21.13
N GLN A 260 -3.51 3.13 21.07
CA GLN A 260 -4.21 3.61 22.27
C GLN A 260 -4.52 2.46 23.24
N GLY A 261 -4.93 1.31 22.71
CA GLY A 261 -5.14 0.07 23.48
C GLY A 261 -3.88 -0.44 24.19
N ILE A 262 -2.70 -0.18 23.61
CA ILE A 262 -1.39 -0.50 24.20
C ILE A 262 -0.95 0.58 25.21
N ALA A 263 -1.21 1.85 24.92
CA ALA A 263 -0.75 2.98 25.74
C ALA A 263 -1.57 3.18 27.03
N GLN A 264 -2.83 2.76 27.06
CA GLN A 264 -3.69 2.87 28.24
C GLN A 264 -3.14 2.07 29.44
N ASN A 265 -3.53 2.52 30.65
CA ASN A 265 -3.11 1.91 31.92
C ASN A 265 -4.27 1.32 32.75
N ASP A 266 -5.51 1.41 32.27
CA ASP A 266 -6.71 0.95 32.98
C ASP A 266 -6.81 -0.58 33.03
N LYS A 267 -6.48 -1.24 31.91
CA LYS A 267 -6.57 -2.69 31.75
C LYS A 267 -5.25 -3.26 31.24
N LEU A 268 -4.37 -3.64 32.16
CA LEU A 268 -3.06 -4.24 31.83
C LEU A 268 -3.18 -5.52 30.99
N SER A 269 -4.23 -6.31 31.21
CA SER A 269 -4.51 -7.51 30.43
C SER A 269 -4.83 -7.19 28.97
N VAL A 270 -5.60 -6.11 28.71
CA VAL A 270 -5.89 -5.66 27.35
C VAL A 270 -4.62 -5.15 26.69
N ARG A 271 -3.83 -4.32 27.38
CA ARG A 271 -2.53 -3.85 26.88
C ARG A 271 -1.64 -5.00 26.41
N GLY A 272 -1.44 -6.01 27.26
CA GLY A 272 -0.61 -7.16 26.92
C GLY A 272 -1.15 -7.98 25.73
N ARG A 273 -2.48 -8.17 25.67
CA ARG A 273 -3.13 -8.90 24.57
C ARG A 273 -3.02 -8.15 23.24
N VAL A 274 -3.27 -6.84 23.24
CA VAL A 274 -3.19 -6.02 22.02
C VAL A 274 -1.76 -5.87 21.53
N SER A 275 -0.80 -5.65 22.43
CA SER A 275 0.64 -5.59 22.08
C SER A 275 1.06 -6.88 21.37
N ARG A 276 0.81 -8.03 22.01
CA ARG A 276 1.21 -9.32 21.45
C ARG A 276 0.47 -9.65 20.15
N TRP A 277 -0.79 -9.24 20.04
CA TRP A 277 -1.56 -9.42 18.82
C TRP A 277 -0.98 -8.61 17.65
N MET A 278 -0.59 -7.35 17.88
CA MET A 278 0.06 -6.51 16.86
C MET A 278 1.43 -7.03 16.45
N GLU A 279 2.24 -7.54 17.39
CA GLU A 279 3.51 -8.22 17.09
C GLU A 279 3.28 -9.41 16.15
N ASN A 280 2.39 -10.33 16.53
CA ASN A 280 2.08 -11.51 15.72
C ASN A 280 1.48 -11.13 14.34
N PHE A 281 0.69 -10.05 14.28
CA PHE A 281 0.15 -9.54 13.02
C PHE A 281 1.27 -9.04 12.10
N LYS A 282 2.21 -8.24 12.62
CA LYS A 282 3.37 -7.73 11.88
C LYS A 282 4.28 -8.86 11.39
N ASP A 283 4.54 -9.85 12.23
CA ASP A 283 5.29 -11.06 11.85
C ASP A 283 4.61 -11.78 10.67
N SER A 284 3.28 -11.93 10.74
CA SER A 284 2.49 -12.62 9.73
C SER A 284 2.47 -11.91 8.37
N ILE A 285 2.46 -10.58 8.34
CA ILE A 285 2.48 -9.80 7.08
C ILE A 285 3.88 -9.60 6.51
N THR A 286 4.95 -9.82 7.30
CA THR A 286 6.33 -9.61 6.88
C THR A 286 6.70 -10.28 5.55
N PRO A 287 6.32 -11.55 5.28
CA PRO A 287 6.63 -12.21 4.01
C PRO A 287 6.00 -11.56 2.78
N VAL A 288 4.97 -10.73 2.95
CA VAL A 288 4.22 -10.07 1.86
C VAL A 288 4.32 -8.54 1.94
N LYS A 289 5.18 -7.98 2.80
CA LYS A 289 5.22 -6.54 3.08
C LYS A 289 5.38 -5.66 1.83
N ASP A 290 6.11 -6.14 0.82
CA ASP A 290 6.27 -5.42 -0.46
C ASP A 290 4.95 -5.28 -1.23
N LEU A 291 4.04 -6.26 -1.12
CA LEU A 291 2.69 -6.20 -1.66
C LEU A 291 1.78 -5.28 -0.82
N LEU A 292 2.21 -4.88 0.36
CA LEU A 292 1.49 -3.95 1.23
C LEU A 292 2.08 -2.54 1.19
N GLY A 293 3.00 -2.26 0.26
CA GLY A 293 3.64 -0.95 0.15
C GLY A 293 4.66 -0.66 1.26
N LEU A 294 5.16 -1.69 1.93
CA LEU A 294 6.15 -1.63 3.01
C LEU A 294 7.52 -2.12 2.55
N LYS A 295 7.85 -1.85 1.28
CA LYS A 295 9.18 -2.14 0.70
C LYS A 295 10.20 -1.31 1.48
N ASP A 296 11.25 -1.97 1.98
CA ASP A 296 12.33 -1.36 2.78
C ASP A 296 11.98 -1.00 4.24
N VAL A 297 10.81 -1.40 4.73
CA VAL A 297 10.42 -1.20 6.13
C VAL A 297 10.74 -2.43 6.98
N SER A 298 11.33 -2.24 8.17
CA SER A 298 11.44 -3.30 9.18
C SER A 298 10.17 -3.34 10.03
N LEU A 299 9.57 -4.53 10.15
CA LEU A 299 8.36 -4.73 10.96
C LEU A 299 8.64 -5.34 12.34
N SER A 300 9.92 -5.64 12.61
CA SER A 300 10.45 -6.14 13.88
C SER A 300 10.41 -5.10 15.00
#